data_AF-A0A5F1YEI4-F1
#
_entry.id   AF-A0A5F1YEI4-F1
#
_cell.length_a   1.000
_cell.length_b   1.000
_cell.length_c   1.000
_cell.angle_alpha   90.00
_cell.angle_beta   90.00
_cell.angle_gamma   90.00
#
_symmetry.space_group_name_H-M   'P 1'
#
loop_
_entity.id
_entity.type
_entity.pdbx_description
1 polymer ?
#
loop_
_entity_poly.entity_id
_entity_poly.type
_entity_poly.pdbx_seq_one_letter_code
_entity_poly.pdbx_strand_id
1 'polypeptide(L)'
;MIFYMFIDGIGFGPDDPTTNPFSKYAKSFFLPLAGKPIPANSPEILKNTVFLKTDASLGIKGLPQSATGQTSLWTGINACKVLQRHLSGFPTFTLKKIISKYSILRILNERGFKADLLNCYSPAFAEHVKKNPRHISASTLIQMASDKPLKGMEELRQGKGLYMDITHEFLKEFSSEHLDESDELLKIRDPYETGKSIIRNCKADDYTLCIYEFFLTDKVGHKMNWEAAQKYIGELESFITGVLEELDPNEDQLIVTSDHGNLEDLSVDVHTINPVPTILYGKFTPIFEKKVRAIVDIPHVIYDILGIDIELKDEEFIKTETV
;
A
#
# COMPACT_ATOMS: atom_id res chain seq x y z
N MET A 1 -0.28 -16.75 -5.09
CA MET A 1 0.35 -15.68 -4.25
C MET A 1 -0.61 -14.50 -4.12
N ILE A 2 -0.59 -13.75 -3.01
CA ILE A 2 -1.26 -12.44 -2.89
C ILE A 2 -0.23 -11.33 -3.07
N PHE A 3 -0.37 -10.51 -4.11
CA PHE A 3 0.38 -9.26 -4.27
C PHE A 3 -0.49 -8.10 -3.80
N TYR A 4 -0.07 -7.49 -2.70
CA TYR A 4 -0.77 -6.41 -2.04
C TYR A 4 -0.01 -5.11 -2.27
N MET A 5 -0.52 -4.28 -3.18
CA MET A 5 -0.02 -2.94 -3.41
C MET A 5 -0.80 -1.92 -2.58
N PHE A 6 -0.09 -1.18 -1.76
CA PHE A 6 -0.64 -0.07 -0.99
C PHE A 6 -0.13 1.25 -1.56
N ILE A 7 -1.06 2.09 -1.98
CA ILE A 7 -0.79 3.41 -2.54
C ILE A 7 -1.34 4.43 -1.55
N ASP A 8 -0.46 5.18 -0.91
CA ASP A 8 -0.81 6.10 0.17
C ASP A 8 -1.54 7.34 -0.39
N GLY A 9 -2.65 7.74 0.23
CA GLY A 9 -3.40 8.94 -0.16
C GLY A 9 -4.07 8.91 -1.54
N ILE A 10 -4.85 7.86 -1.86
CA ILE A 10 -5.72 7.84 -3.05
C ILE A 10 -7.16 7.47 -2.70
N GLY A 11 -8.14 8.18 -3.28
CA GLY A 11 -9.57 7.95 -3.08
C GLY A 11 -10.37 8.00 -4.37
N PHE A 12 -11.69 7.79 -4.25
CA PHE A 12 -12.64 8.07 -5.34
C PHE A 12 -13.04 9.55 -5.34
N GLY A 13 -12.76 10.25 -6.44
CA GLY A 13 -13.13 11.66 -6.64
C GLY A 13 -14.12 11.85 -7.80
N PRO A 14 -14.62 13.08 -8.00
CA PRO A 14 -15.48 13.42 -9.13
C PRO A 14 -14.72 13.38 -10.47
N ASP A 15 -15.44 13.25 -11.58
CA ASP A 15 -14.89 13.48 -12.92
C ASP A 15 -14.72 14.99 -13.18
N ASP A 16 -13.73 15.58 -12.53
CA ASP A 16 -13.41 17.00 -12.67
C ASP A 16 -11.90 17.17 -12.95
N PRO A 17 -11.49 17.51 -14.19
CA PRO A 17 -10.08 17.65 -14.53
C PRO A 17 -9.44 18.93 -13.95
N THR A 18 -10.20 19.78 -13.25
CA THR A 18 -9.67 20.97 -12.58
C THR A 18 -9.27 20.71 -11.13
N THR A 19 -9.79 19.64 -10.51
CA THR A 19 -9.54 19.27 -9.12
C THR A 19 -8.98 17.85 -8.97
N ASN A 20 -9.40 16.90 -9.82
CA ASN A 20 -9.03 15.50 -9.75
C ASN A 20 -7.98 15.11 -10.83
N PRO A 21 -6.72 14.84 -10.46
CA PRO A 21 -5.68 14.34 -11.35
C PRO A 21 -6.02 13.02 -12.05
N PHE A 22 -6.77 12.11 -11.42
CA PHE A 22 -7.21 10.88 -12.08
C PHE A 22 -8.17 11.19 -13.23
N SER A 23 -9.04 12.20 -13.08
CA SER A 23 -9.89 12.65 -14.20
C SER A 23 -9.03 13.19 -15.34
N LYS A 24 -7.99 13.96 -15.01
CA LYS A 24 -7.17 14.63 -16.03
C LYS A 24 -6.16 13.72 -16.72
N TYR A 25 -5.54 12.79 -16.00
CA TYR A 25 -4.33 12.10 -16.44
C TYR A 25 -4.44 10.58 -16.53
N ALA A 26 -5.37 9.94 -15.82
CA ALA A 26 -5.52 8.48 -15.90
C ALA A 26 -5.96 8.07 -17.32
N LYS A 27 -5.39 6.99 -17.83
CA LYS A 27 -5.67 6.48 -19.19
C LYS A 27 -6.13 5.03 -19.20
N SER A 28 -5.97 4.29 -18.10
CA SER A 28 -6.32 2.88 -18.02
C SER A 28 -6.83 2.49 -16.63
N PHE A 29 -5.95 1.99 -15.77
CA PHE A 29 -6.29 1.31 -14.51
C PHE A 29 -6.98 2.24 -13.51
N PHE A 30 -6.63 3.53 -13.46
CA PHE A 30 -7.19 4.47 -12.48
C PHE A 30 -8.39 5.27 -12.98
N LEU A 31 -8.87 5.06 -14.20
CA LEU A 31 -10.08 5.74 -14.71
C LEU A 31 -11.27 5.68 -13.74
N PRO A 32 -11.58 4.54 -13.09
CA PRO A 32 -12.71 4.45 -12.16
C PRO A 32 -12.56 5.29 -10.90
N LEU A 33 -11.33 5.70 -10.52
CA LEU A 33 -11.12 6.61 -9.39
C LEU A 33 -11.67 8.02 -9.64
N ALA A 34 -11.86 8.38 -10.92
CA ALA A 34 -12.56 9.60 -11.32
C ALA A 34 -14.00 9.33 -11.78
N GLY A 35 -14.56 8.15 -11.50
CA GLY A 35 -15.89 7.76 -11.96
C GLY A 35 -15.98 7.49 -13.47
N LYS A 36 -14.85 7.41 -14.18
CA LYS A 36 -14.82 7.07 -15.61
C LYS A 36 -14.88 5.56 -15.80
N PRO A 37 -15.67 5.05 -16.77
CA PRO A 37 -15.70 3.62 -17.05
C PRO A 37 -14.39 3.16 -17.69
N ILE A 38 -14.05 1.88 -17.49
CA ILE A 38 -13.03 1.22 -18.29
C ILE A 38 -13.54 1.10 -19.74
N PRO A 39 -12.78 1.56 -20.76
CA PRO A 39 -13.18 1.47 -22.16
C PRO A 39 -13.48 0.04 -22.62
N ALA A 40 -14.49 -0.13 -23.50
CA ALA A 40 -14.89 -1.47 -23.99
C ALA A 40 -13.79 -2.20 -24.77
N ASN A 41 -12.87 -1.45 -25.38
CA ASN A 41 -11.70 -1.97 -26.10
C ASN A 41 -10.48 -2.19 -25.20
N SER A 42 -10.59 -1.99 -23.89
CA SER A 42 -9.53 -2.31 -22.94
C SER A 42 -9.27 -3.82 -22.87
N PRO A 43 -8.04 -4.22 -22.51
CA PRO A 43 -7.70 -5.63 -22.27
C PRO A 43 -8.69 -6.31 -21.32
N GLU A 44 -8.97 -7.59 -21.57
CA GLU A 44 -9.91 -8.39 -20.76
C GLU A 44 -9.53 -8.40 -19.28
N ILE A 45 -8.22 -8.42 -18.99
CA ILE A 45 -7.70 -8.33 -17.63
C ILE A 45 -8.19 -7.09 -16.89
N LEU A 46 -8.18 -5.93 -17.54
CA LEU A 46 -8.61 -4.66 -16.94
C LEU A 46 -10.13 -4.59 -16.79
N LYS A 47 -10.89 -5.25 -17.66
CA LYS A 47 -12.36 -5.31 -17.54
C LYS A 47 -12.83 -6.22 -16.40
N ASN A 48 -11.99 -7.18 -16.00
CA ASN A 48 -12.28 -8.12 -14.92
C ASN A 48 -11.74 -7.67 -13.56
N THR A 49 -11.18 -6.46 -13.45
CA THR A 49 -10.83 -5.87 -12.15
C THR A 49 -12.07 -5.35 -11.44
N VAL A 50 -12.17 -5.63 -10.14
CA VAL A 50 -13.30 -5.20 -9.30
C VAL A 50 -12.85 -4.02 -8.46
N PHE A 51 -13.63 -2.94 -8.48
CA PHE A 51 -13.38 -1.72 -7.71
C PHE A 51 -14.39 -1.61 -6.57
N LEU A 52 -13.94 -1.79 -5.34
CA LEU A 52 -14.75 -1.56 -4.15
C LEU A 52 -14.47 -0.17 -3.58
N LYS A 53 -15.54 0.52 -3.16
CA LYS A 53 -15.46 1.72 -2.32
C LYS A 53 -15.38 1.28 -0.87
N THR A 54 -14.23 1.46 -0.22
CA THR A 54 -14.02 1.04 1.16
C THR A 54 -13.95 2.22 2.11
N ASP A 55 -14.56 2.05 3.27
CA ASP A 55 -14.56 3.07 4.32
C ASP A 55 -13.21 3.13 5.03
N ALA A 56 -12.59 4.31 4.95
CA ALA A 56 -11.37 4.68 5.67
C ALA A 56 -11.65 5.48 6.95
N SER A 57 -12.89 5.97 7.15
CA SER A 57 -13.28 6.70 8.36
C SER A 57 -13.44 5.78 9.57
N LEU A 58 -13.75 4.50 9.33
CA LEU A 58 -13.93 3.46 10.34
C LEU A 58 -14.97 3.86 11.40
N GLY A 59 -15.97 4.65 11.00
CA GLY A 59 -17.01 5.19 11.87
C GLY A 59 -16.55 6.28 12.85
N ILE A 60 -15.32 6.78 12.74
CA ILE A 60 -14.77 7.83 13.61
C ILE A 60 -14.79 9.18 12.90
N LYS A 61 -15.31 10.20 13.58
CA LYS A 61 -15.40 11.57 13.05
C LYS A 61 -14.01 12.16 12.80
N GLY A 62 -13.85 12.81 11.65
CA GLY A 62 -12.63 13.49 11.23
C GLY A 62 -12.17 12.99 9.87
N LEU A 63 -11.10 13.60 9.34
CA LEU A 63 -10.44 13.11 8.15
C LEU A 63 -9.71 11.80 8.49
N PRO A 64 -9.84 10.73 7.69
CA PRO A 64 -8.93 9.60 7.72
C PRO A 64 -7.46 10.03 7.69
N GLN A 65 -6.58 9.36 8.42
CA GLN A 65 -5.17 9.75 8.58
C GLN A 65 -4.23 8.54 8.63
N SER A 66 -2.99 8.74 8.17
CA SER A 66 -2.04 7.68 7.88
C SER A 66 -1.70 6.76 9.06
N ALA A 67 -1.46 7.30 10.26
CA ALA A 67 -0.99 6.46 11.37
C ALA A 67 -2.07 5.45 11.81
N THR A 68 -3.32 5.89 11.95
CA THR A 68 -4.45 5.02 12.33
C THR A 68 -4.97 4.21 11.15
N GLY A 69 -5.04 4.79 9.96
CA GLY A 69 -5.47 4.12 8.73
C GLY A 69 -4.58 2.93 8.43
N GLN A 70 -3.28 3.16 8.25
CA GLN A 70 -2.30 2.10 8.03
C GLN A 70 -2.27 1.07 9.16
N THR A 71 -2.32 1.48 10.44
CA THR A 71 -2.37 0.49 11.54
C THR A 71 -3.58 -0.45 11.40
N SER A 72 -4.74 0.08 11.03
CA SER A 72 -5.94 -0.73 10.83
C SER A 72 -5.81 -1.65 9.62
N LEU A 73 -5.27 -1.12 8.53
CA LEU A 73 -5.02 -1.85 7.28
C LEU A 73 -4.05 -3.03 7.46
N TRP A 74 -3.09 -2.92 8.37
CA TRP A 74 -2.07 -3.95 8.59
C TRP A 74 -2.40 -4.98 9.66
N THR A 75 -3.42 -4.73 10.48
CA THR A 75 -3.66 -5.53 11.68
C THR A 75 -5.08 -6.06 11.81
N GLY A 76 -6.04 -5.46 11.10
CA GLY A 76 -7.46 -5.77 11.27
C GLY A 76 -8.06 -5.23 12.57
N ILE A 77 -7.29 -4.47 13.36
CA ILE A 77 -7.75 -3.76 14.56
C ILE A 77 -8.23 -2.36 14.15
N ASN A 78 -9.39 -1.92 14.61
CA ASN A 78 -9.85 -0.56 14.33
C ASN A 78 -9.07 0.45 15.19
N ALA A 79 -7.93 0.90 14.69
CA ALA A 79 -7.01 1.78 15.40
C ALA A 79 -7.62 3.16 15.67
N CYS A 80 -8.51 3.64 14.78
CA CYS A 80 -9.26 4.87 14.98
C CYS A 80 -10.18 4.76 16.20
N LYS A 81 -10.90 3.64 16.35
CA LYS A 81 -11.73 3.33 17.53
C LYS A 81 -10.87 3.21 18.78
N VAL A 82 -9.72 2.54 18.72
CA VAL A 82 -8.81 2.43 19.88
C VAL A 82 -8.34 3.79 20.38
N LEU A 83 -8.00 4.71 19.47
CA LEU A 83 -7.55 6.06 19.84
C LEU A 83 -8.69 7.09 20.00
N GLN A 84 -9.93 6.72 19.65
CA GLN A 84 -11.09 7.62 19.60
C GLN A 84 -10.89 8.86 18.71
N ARG A 85 -9.97 8.76 17.73
CA ARG A 85 -9.65 9.82 16.76
C ARG A 85 -8.80 9.26 15.62
N HIS A 86 -8.77 10.01 14.53
CA HIS A 86 -7.77 9.84 13.49
C HIS A 86 -6.42 10.45 13.90
N LEU A 87 -5.32 9.84 13.49
CA LEU A 87 -3.97 10.32 13.78
C LEU A 87 -3.10 10.31 12.53
N SER A 88 -2.46 11.44 12.24
CA SER A 88 -1.50 11.61 11.15
C SER A 88 -0.07 11.25 11.52
N GLY A 89 0.78 11.06 10.52
CA GLY A 89 2.22 10.84 10.71
C GLY A 89 2.56 9.44 11.24
N PHE A 90 3.37 9.37 12.29
CA PHE A 90 3.93 8.11 12.77
C PHE A 90 3.07 7.44 13.86
N PRO A 91 3.02 6.09 13.91
CA PRO A 91 2.35 5.35 14.97
C PRO A 91 2.78 5.77 16.38
N THR A 92 1.80 6.00 17.27
CA THR A 92 2.06 6.24 18.71
C THR A 92 2.48 4.96 19.42
N PHE A 93 2.82 5.07 20.71
CA PHE A 93 3.08 3.90 21.55
C PHE A 93 1.95 2.85 21.52
N THR A 94 0.68 3.27 21.58
CA THR A 94 -0.46 2.35 21.50
C THR A 94 -0.52 1.66 20.14
N LEU A 95 -0.37 2.42 19.04
CA LEU A 95 -0.40 1.85 17.70
C LEU A 95 0.77 0.89 17.44
N LYS A 96 1.97 1.23 17.94
CA LYS A 96 3.14 0.34 17.89
C LYS A 96 2.89 -0.99 18.63
N LYS A 97 2.18 -0.97 19.75
CA LYS A 97 1.76 -2.20 20.45
C LYS A 97 0.82 -3.05 19.59
N ILE A 98 -0.18 -2.43 18.98
CA ILE A 98 -1.11 -3.11 18.07
C ILE A 98 -0.32 -3.77 16.92
N ILE A 99 0.53 -3.01 16.23
CA ILE A 99 1.36 -3.52 15.13
C ILE A 99 2.27 -4.65 15.59
N SER A 100 2.94 -4.50 16.75
CA SER A 100 3.85 -5.54 17.26
C SER A 100 3.16 -6.88 17.54
N LYS A 101 1.87 -6.83 17.91
CA LYS A 101 1.08 -8.02 18.25
C LYS A 101 0.34 -8.60 17.04
N TYR A 102 -0.23 -7.73 16.20
CA TYR A 102 -1.19 -8.09 15.18
C TYR A 102 -0.75 -7.74 13.75
N SER A 103 0.53 -7.42 13.52
CA SER A 103 1.08 -7.28 12.16
C SER A 103 0.71 -8.50 11.31
N ILE A 104 0.09 -8.25 10.15
CA ILE A 104 -0.24 -9.31 9.18
C ILE A 104 0.98 -10.13 8.80
N LEU A 105 2.15 -9.51 8.65
CA LEU A 105 3.40 -10.20 8.32
C LEU A 105 3.83 -11.12 9.46
N ARG A 106 3.74 -10.67 10.71
CA ARG A 106 4.04 -11.49 11.88
C ARG A 106 3.12 -12.71 11.93
N ILE A 107 1.81 -12.48 11.90
CA ILE A 107 0.76 -13.50 12.02
C ILE A 107 0.92 -14.59 10.96
N LEU A 108 1.19 -14.21 9.71
CA LEU A 108 1.38 -15.17 8.61
C LEU A 108 2.68 -15.96 8.77
N ASN A 109 3.80 -15.28 9.08
CA ASN A 109 5.09 -15.94 9.23
C ASN A 109 5.12 -16.91 10.43
N GLU A 110 4.49 -16.57 11.56
CA GLU A 110 4.34 -17.48 12.71
C GLU A 110 3.51 -18.73 12.40
N ARG A 111 2.65 -18.66 11.38
CA ARG A 111 1.83 -19.78 10.89
C ARG A 111 2.46 -20.54 9.72
N GLY A 112 3.72 -20.26 9.41
CA GLY A 112 4.48 -20.96 8.37
C GLY A 112 4.23 -20.46 6.95
N PHE A 113 3.46 -19.38 6.76
CA PHE A 113 3.33 -18.74 5.45
C PHE A 113 4.51 -17.82 5.19
N LYS A 114 4.97 -17.74 3.93
CA LYS A 114 6.02 -16.81 3.55
C LYS A 114 5.39 -15.45 3.22
N ALA A 115 5.47 -14.51 4.16
CA ALA A 115 4.97 -13.15 3.99
C ALA A 115 6.07 -12.09 4.19
N ASP A 116 6.07 -11.02 3.40
CA ASP A 116 7.13 -10.00 3.46
C ASP A 116 6.69 -8.61 2.97
N LEU A 117 7.37 -7.57 3.45
CA LEU A 117 7.33 -6.22 2.87
C LEU A 117 8.44 -6.10 1.82
N LEU A 118 8.07 -5.71 0.61
CA LEU A 118 8.98 -5.61 -0.53
C LEU A 118 9.78 -4.30 -0.56
N ASN A 119 9.41 -3.29 0.22
CA ASN A 119 10.13 -2.02 0.25
C ASN A 119 11.58 -2.21 0.68
N CYS A 120 12.51 -1.81 -0.18
CA CYS A 120 13.94 -1.78 0.08
C CYS A 120 14.38 -0.39 0.56
N TYR A 121 15.35 -0.36 1.47
CA TYR A 121 15.78 0.85 2.15
C TYR A 121 17.28 1.12 1.92
N SER A 122 17.63 2.39 1.74
CA SER A 122 19.01 2.82 1.57
C SER A 122 19.78 2.84 2.90
N PRO A 123 21.12 2.83 2.88
CA PRO A 123 21.93 3.02 4.09
C PRO A 123 21.59 4.32 4.83
N ALA A 124 21.28 5.40 4.11
CA ALA A 124 20.84 6.66 4.69
C ALA A 124 19.55 6.52 5.52
N PHE A 125 18.58 5.73 5.04
CA PHE A 125 17.37 5.43 5.80
C PHE A 125 17.69 4.61 7.06
N ALA A 126 18.55 3.60 6.96
CA ALA A 126 18.96 2.81 8.13
C ALA A 126 19.59 3.69 9.22
N GLU A 127 20.44 4.64 8.85
CA GLU A 127 21.00 5.63 9.78
C GLU A 127 19.94 6.59 10.33
N HIS A 128 18.96 7.00 9.52
CA HIS A 128 17.83 7.80 9.98
C HIS A 128 17.03 7.07 11.06
N VAL A 129 16.71 5.79 10.86
CA VAL A 129 15.97 4.96 11.84
C VAL A 129 16.74 4.83 13.15
N LYS A 130 18.06 4.62 13.10
CA LYS A 130 18.92 4.57 14.30
C LYS A 130 18.89 5.89 15.08
N LYS A 131 18.93 7.03 14.39
CA LYS A 131 18.90 8.37 15.00
C LYS A 131 17.49 8.75 15.50
N ASN A 132 16.44 8.27 14.83
CA ASN A 132 15.05 8.66 15.08
C ASN A 132 14.13 7.44 15.31
N PRO A 133 14.40 6.58 16.31
CA PRO A 133 13.65 5.31 16.49
C PRO A 133 12.16 5.51 16.83
N ARG A 134 11.74 6.75 17.12
CA ARG A 134 10.33 7.10 17.33
C ARG A 134 9.57 7.38 16.03
N HIS A 135 10.26 7.76 14.95
CA HIS A 135 9.69 8.19 13.67
C HIS A 135 9.88 7.10 12.61
N ILE A 136 9.11 6.02 12.75
CA ILE A 136 9.13 4.87 11.84
C ILE A 136 7.69 4.70 11.33
N SER A 137 7.51 4.54 10.02
CA SER A 137 6.20 4.35 9.39
C SER A 137 5.53 3.05 9.85
N ALA A 138 4.20 2.96 9.71
CA ALA A 138 3.48 1.74 10.06
C ALA A 138 3.91 0.55 9.18
N SER A 139 4.15 0.78 7.88
CA SER A 139 4.70 -0.20 6.94
C SER A 139 6.06 -0.77 7.41
N THR A 140 7.02 0.07 7.82
CA THR A 140 8.31 -0.42 8.32
C THR A 140 8.13 -1.19 9.63
N LEU A 141 7.22 -0.76 10.51
CA LEU A 141 6.94 -1.44 11.77
C LEU A 141 6.33 -2.83 11.60
N ILE A 142 5.52 -3.07 10.55
CA ILE A 142 4.94 -4.41 10.33
C ILE A 142 6.00 -5.44 9.93
N GLN A 143 7.02 -5.01 9.17
CA GLN A 143 8.17 -5.85 8.83
C GLN A 143 8.99 -6.17 10.09
N MET A 144 9.32 -5.14 10.88
CA MET A 144 10.06 -5.31 12.13
C MET A 144 9.31 -6.21 13.13
N ALA A 145 7.98 -6.17 13.15
CA ALA A 145 7.16 -7.01 14.03
C ALA A 145 7.17 -8.51 13.64
N SER A 146 7.59 -8.84 12.41
CA SER A 146 7.69 -10.21 11.90
C SER A 146 9.04 -10.89 12.18
N ASP A 147 9.91 -10.24 12.96
CA ASP A 147 11.27 -10.69 13.29
C ASP A 147 12.17 -10.93 12.07
N LYS A 148 11.80 -10.37 10.91
CA LYS A 148 12.60 -10.34 9.68
C LYS A 148 13.34 -9.01 9.52
N PRO A 149 14.54 -9.01 8.91
CA PRO A 149 15.24 -7.78 8.62
C PRO A 149 14.48 -6.93 7.60
N LEU A 150 14.74 -5.61 7.62
CA LEU A 150 14.38 -4.73 6.52
C LEU A 150 15.22 -5.07 5.29
N LYS A 151 14.61 -5.04 4.10
CA LYS A 151 15.33 -5.26 2.84
C LYS A 151 16.21 -4.05 2.52
N GLY A 152 17.46 -4.30 2.15
CA GLY A 152 18.44 -3.28 1.80
C GLY A 152 18.69 -3.21 0.29
N MET A 153 19.81 -2.58 -0.05
CA MET A 153 20.23 -2.42 -1.45
C MET A 153 20.62 -3.76 -2.10
N GLU A 154 21.06 -4.74 -1.33
CA GLU A 154 21.42 -6.05 -1.88
C GLU A 154 20.17 -6.86 -2.28
N GLU A 155 19.12 -6.85 -1.46
CA GLU A 155 17.84 -7.43 -1.83
C GLU A 155 17.23 -6.73 -3.05
N LEU A 156 17.38 -5.40 -3.14
CA LEU A 156 16.94 -4.64 -4.33
C LEU A 156 17.68 -5.10 -5.59
N ARG A 157 19.01 -5.29 -5.51
CA ARG A 157 19.84 -5.76 -6.64
C ARG A 157 19.50 -7.18 -7.08
N GLN A 158 19.14 -8.04 -6.14
CA GLN A 158 18.67 -9.40 -6.39
C GLN A 158 17.22 -9.47 -6.88
N GLY A 159 16.53 -8.34 -6.99
CA GLY A 159 15.11 -8.29 -7.40
C GLY A 159 14.14 -8.84 -6.35
N LYS A 160 14.56 -8.93 -5.08
CA LYS A 160 13.76 -9.43 -3.95
C LYS A 160 12.89 -8.34 -3.30
N GLY A 161 12.85 -7.15 -3.89
CA GLY A 161 12.09 -6.02 -3.42
C GLY A 161 12.11 -4.87 -4.41
N LEU A 162 11.49 -3.77 -4.01
CA LEU A 162 11.30 -2.56 -4.81
C LEU A 162 11.74 -1.34 -4.01
N TYR A 163 12.33 -0.36 -4.68
CA TYR A 163 12.55 0.95 -4.07
C TYR A 163 11.25 1.75 -4.04
N MET A 164 11.20 2.82 -3.23
CA MET A 164 9.96 3.58 -2.96
C MET A 164 9.31 4.22 -4.20
N ASP A 165 10.06 4.39 -5.29
CA ASP A 165 9.65 5.11 -6.50
C ASP A 165 9.50 4.20 -7.73
N ILE A 166 9.76 2.90 -7.62
CA ILE A 166 9.73 1.89 -8.70
C ILE A 166 10.83 2.12 -9.76
N THR A 167 11.00 3.36 -10.25
CA THR A 167 11.86 3.75 -11.38
C THR A 167 13.33 3.95 -11.03
N HIS A 168 13.68 4.05 -9.74
CA HIS A 168 15.01 4.42 -9.24
C HIS A 168 15.45 5.86 -9.56
N GLU A 169 14.56 6.75 -10.01
CA GLU A 169 14.91 8.16 -10.19
C GLU A 169 15.29 8.85 -8.88
N PHE A 170 14.51 8.64 -7.81
CA PHE A 170 14.86 9.10 -6.47
C PHE A 170 16.07 8.37 -5.91
N LEU A 171 16.22 7.08 -6.19
CA LEU A 171 17.42 6.34 -5.75
C LEU A 171 18.67 6.98 -6.35
N LYS A 172 18.63 7.27 -7.64
CA LYS A 172 19.73 7.90 -8.36
C LYS A 172 20.04 9.32 -7.84
N GLU A 173 19.00 10.11 -7.57
CA GLU A 173 19.17 11.48 -7.07
C GLU A 173 19.71 11.52 -5.63
N PHE A 174 19.20 10.67 -4.73
CA PHE A 174 19.43 10.81 -3.30
C PHE A 174 20.32 9.72 -2.68
N SER A 175 20.82 8.76 -3.45
CA SER A 175 21.70 7.70 -2.94
C SER A 175 22.97 7.49 -3.76
N SER A 176 23.25 8.37 -4.74
CA SER A 176 24.49 8.36 -5.51
C SER A 176 25.74 8.55 -4.65
N GLU A 177 25.66 9.28 -3.53
CA GLU A 177 26.78 9.43 -2.59
C GLU A 177 27.11 8.14 -1.81
N HIS A 178 26.24 7.13 -1.87
CA HIS A 178 26.38 5.86 -1.15
C HIS A 178 26.55 4.65 -2.08
N LEU A 179 26.53 4.87 -3.39
CA LEU A 179 26.65 3.85 -4.42
C LEU A 179 27.77 4.25 -5.38
N ASP A 180 28.44 3.26 -5.96
CA ASP A 180 29.41 3.53 -7.02
C ASP A 180 28.68 4.11 -8.25
N GLU A 181 29.28 5.06 -8.98
CA GLU A 181 28.66 5.64 -10.18
C GLU A 181 28.31 4.59 -11.25
N SER A 182 29.02 3.45 -11.25
CA SER A 182 28.77 2.31 -12.14
C SER A 182 27.78 1.28 -11.58
N ASP A 183 27.21 1.50 -10.38
CA ASP A 183 26.26 0.57 -9.79
C ASP A 183 24.99 0.46 -10.64
N GLU A 184 24.63 -0.77 -11.00
CA GLU A 184 23.45 -1.10 -11.80
C GLU A 184 22.15 -0.57 -11.18
N LEU A 185 22.10 -0.39 -9.85
CA LEU A 185 20.96 0.21 -9.17
C LEU A 185 20.69 1.67 -9.58
N LEU A 186 21.69 2.40 -10.08
CA LEU A 186 21.53 3.79 -10.54
C LEU A 186 20.91 3.89 -11.94
N LYS A 187 20.66 2.76 -12.62
CA LYS A 187 19.93 2.73 -13.89
C LYS A 187 18.44 2.96 -13.66
N ILE A 188 17.87 3.86 -14.44
CA ILE A 188 16.42 4.08 -14.43
C ILE A 188 15.74 2.82 -14.93
N ARG A 189 14.70 2.39 -14.22
CA ARG A 189 13.91 1.22 -14.53
C ARG A 189 12.62 1.59 -15.23
N ASP A 190 12.22 0.75 -16.18
CA ASP A 190 10.89 0.80 -16.76
C ASP A 190 9.85 0.26 -15.75
N PRO A 191 8.78 1.01 -15.41
CA PRO A 191 7.78 0.56 -14.45
C PRO A 191 7.09 -0.74 -14.86
N TYR A 192 6.76 -0.91 -16.15
CA TYR A 192 6.04 -2.08 -16.65
C TYR A 192 6.89 -3.36 -16.50
N GLU A 193 8.15 -3.35 -16.96
CA GLU A 193 9.06 -4.49 -16.77
C GLU A 193 9.35 -4.73 -15.29
N THR A 194 9.39 -3.68 -14.48
CA THR A 194 9.55 -3.80 -13.02
C THR A 194 8.35 -4.52 -12.39
N GLY A 195 7.13 -4.19 -12.80
CA GLY A 195 5.89 -4.86 -12.41
C GLY A 195 5.88 -6.35 -12.76
N LYS A 196 6.34 -6.72 -13.96
CA LYS A 196 6.47 -8.14 -14.35
C LYS A 196 7.53 -8.86 -13.52
N SER A 197 8.71 -8.26 -13.41
CA SER A 197 9.84 -8.89 -12.72
C SER A 197 9.55 -9.17 -11.25
N ILE A 198 8.88 -8.25 -10.54
CA ILE A 198 8.60 -8.44 -9.11
C ILE A 198 7.64 -9.59 -8.88
N ILE A 199 6.62 -9.76 -9.73
CA ILE A 199 5.68 -10.90 -9.64
C ILE A 199 6.40 -12.22 -9.89
N ARG A 200 7.24 -12.30 -10.93
CA ARG A 200 8.08 -13.50 -11.20
C ARG A 200 8.95 -13.87 -10.02
N ASN A 201 9.65 -12.89 -9.45
CA ASN A 201 10.56 -13.11 -8.35
C ASN A 201 9.81 -13.54 -7.08
N CYS A 202 8.67 -12.91 -6.79
CA CYS A 202 7.86 -13.31 -5.64
C CYS A 202 7.31 -14.74 -5.78
N LYS A 203 6.95 -15.15 -7.00
CA LYS A 203 6.51 -16.52 -7.29
C LYS A 203 7.67 -17.53 -7.21
N ALA A 204 8.83 -17.18 -7.77
CA ALA A 204 10.03 -18.02 -7.71
C ALA A 204 10.53 -18.25 -6.27
N ASP A 205 10.28 -17.29 -5.39
CA ASP A 205 10.58 -17.39 -3.96
C ASP A 205 9.42 -18.00 -3.14
N ASP A 206 8.35 -18.52 -3.74
CA ASP A 206 7.20 -19.16 -3.06
C ASP A 206 6.51 -18.27 -2.00
N TYR A 207 6.39 -16.95 -2.26
CA TYR A 207 5.66 -16.07 -1.34
C TYR A 207 4.16 -16.36 -1.33
N THR A 208 3.58 -16.39 -0.13
CA THR A 208 2.13 -16.40 0.08
C THR A 208 1.56 -14.98 -0.03
N LEU A 209 2.21 -14.01 0.61
CA LEU A 209 1.81 -12.59 0.62
C LEU A 209 3.04 -11.69 0.45
N CYS A 210 2.97 -10.77 -0.51
CA CYS A 210 3.94 -9.69 -0.64
C CYS A 210 3.23 -8.35 -0.56
N ILE A 211 3.69 -7.48 0.33
CA ILE A 211 3.17 -6.11 0.47
C ILE A 211 4.18 -5.13 -0.14
N TYR A 212 3.71 -4.17 -0.93
CA TYR A 212 4.52 -3.05 -1.41
C TYR A 212 3.81 -1.73 -1.13
N GLU A 213 4.49 -0.81 -0.45
CA GLU A 213 4.03 0.55 -0.19
C GLU A 213 4.60 1.53 -1.22
N PHE A 214 3.72 2.34 -1.79
CA PHE A 214 4.04 3.50 -2.59
C PHE A 214 3.44 4.76 -1.94
N PHE A 215 4.26 5.55 -1.25
CA PHE A 215 3.78 6.70 -0.47
C PHE A 215 3.90 8.07 -1.18
N LEU A 216 4.45 8.12 -2.39
CA LEU A 216 4.74 9.39 -3.07
C LEU A 216 3.47 10.14 -3.49
N THR A 217 2.37 9.43 -3.73
CA THR A 217 1.05 9.99 -4.07
C THR A 217 0.50 10.91 -2.99
N ASP A 218 0.59 10.51 -1.71
CA ASP A 218 0.17 11.36 -0.59
C ASP A 218 1.01 12.66 -0.49
N LYS A 219 2.33 12.53 -0.63
CA LYS A 219 3.25 13.69 -0.65
C LYS A 219 2.95 14.64 -1.79
N VAL A 220 2.50 14.13 -2.93
CA VAL A 220 2.09 14.92 -4.09
C VAL A 220 0.76 15.62 -3.82
N GLY A 221 -0.20 14.92 -3.22
CA GLY A 221 -1.48 15.46 -2.77
C GLY A 221 -1.33 16.67 -1.85
N HIS A 222 -0.56 16.52 -0.76
CA HIS A 222 -0.24 17.61 0.16
C HIS A 222 0.46 18.82 -0.48
N LYS A 223 1.17 18.61 -1.59
CA LYS A 223 1.83 19.69 -2.33
C LYS A 223 0.96 20.27 -3.46
N MET A 224 -0.22 19.70 -3.70
CA MET A 224 -1.09 20.02 -4.83
C MET A 224 -0.32 20.03 -6.17
N ASN A 225 0.63 19.10 -6.33
CA ASN A 225 1.58 19.12 -7.44
C ASN A 225 1.04 18.33 -8.65
N TRP A 226 0.43 19.05 -9.59
CA TRP A 226 -0.16 18.48 -10.80
C TRP A 226 0.83 17.76 -11.73
N GLU A 227 2.06 18.26 -11.86
CA GLU A 227 3.08 17.65 -12.71
C GLU A 227 3.54 16.31 -12.13
N ALA A 228 3.80 16.27 -10.83
CA ALA A 228 4.14 15.03 -10.14
C ALA A 228 2.96 14.05 -10.12
N ALA A 229 1.71 14.53 -10.02
CA ALA A 229 0.52 13.70 -10.12
C ALA A 229 0.41 13.03 -11.50
N GLN A 230 0.62 13.78 -12.59
CA GLN A 230 0.65 13.24 -13.94
C GLN A 230 1.69 12.13 -14.08
N LYS A 231 2.90 12.37 -13.58
CA LYS A 231 4.01 11.43 -13.62
C LYS A 231 3.68 10.13 -12.89
N TYR A 232 3.35 10.21 -11.59
CA TYR A 232 3.14 8.99 -10.80
C TYR A 232 1.89 8.22 -11.19
N ILE A 233 0.82 8.88 -11.65
CA ILE A 233 -0.33 8.17 -12.21
C ILE A 233 0.12 7.32 -13.41
N GLY A 234 0.91 7.88 -14.33
CA GLY A 234 1.42 7.15 -15.49
C GLY A 234 2.36 5.99 -15.12
N GLU A 235 3.28 6.22 -14.19
CA GLU A 235 4.22 5.19 -13.71
C GLU A 235 3.49 4.04 -12.99
N LEU A 236 2.52 4.37 -12.15
CA LEU A 236 1.71 3.37 -11.44
C LEU A 236 0.82 2.59 -12.41
N GLU A 237 0.16 3.24 -13.39
CA GLU A 237 -0.62 2.52 -14.41
C GLU A 237 0.28 1.57 -15.23
N SER A 238 1.49 2.02 -15.58
CA SER A 238 2.47 1.20 -16.30
C SER A 238 2.93 -0.01 -15.46
N PHE A 239 3.31 0.22 -14.19
CA PHE A 239 3.70 -0.83 -13.25
C PHE A 239 2.58 -1.84 -13.01
N ILE A 240 1.36 -1.38 -12.74
CA ILE A 240 0.20 -2.24 -12.50
C ILE A 240 -0.15 -3.04 -13.75
N THR A 241 0.00 -2.48 -14.94
CA THR A 241 -0.18 -3.24 -16.19
C THR A 241 0.80 -4.42 -16.26
N GLY A 242 2.07 -4.19 -15.92
CA GLY A 242 3.07 -5.25 -15.84
C GLY A 242 2.74 -6.31 -14.79
N VAL A 243 2.28 -5.89 -13.61
CA VAL A 243 1.82 -6.80 -12.54
C VAL A 243 0.67 -7.67 -13.03
N LEU A 244 -0.36 -7.04 -13.61
CA LEU A 244 -1.56 -7.72 -14.10
C LEU A 244 -1.21 -8.79 -15.14
N GLU A 245 -0.38 -8.48 -16.12
CA GLU A 245 0.00 -9.43 -17.18
C GLU A 245 0.79 -10.65 -16.70
N GLU A 246 1.43 -10.57 -15.53
CA GLU A 246 2.25 -11.66 -14.98
C GLU A 246 1.51 -12.53 -13.96
N LEU A 247 0.41 -12.03 -13.38
CA LEU A 247 -0.42 -12.78 -12.45
C LEU A 247 -1.22 -13.87 -13.17
N ASP A 248 -1.32 -15.06 -12.56
CA ASP A 248 -2.30 -16.06 -12.97
C ASP A 248 -3.58 -15.86 -12.13
N PRO A 249 -4.70 -15.39 -12.70
CA PRO A 249 -5.91 -15.11 -11.93
C PRO A 249 -6.55 -16.34 -11.28
N ASN A 250 -6.14 -17.56 -11.63
CA ASN A 250 -6.64 -18.78 -10.99
C ASN A 250 -5.85 -19.15 -9.73
N GLU A 251 -4.62 -18.64 -9.59
CA GLU A 251 -3.70 -18.98 -8.50
C GLU A 251 -3.26 -17.77 -7.66
N ASP A 252 -3.29 -16.59 -8.25
CA ASP A 252 -2.80 -15.35 -7.69
C ASP A 252 -3.94 -14.36 -7.41
N GLN A 253 -3.67 -13.41 -6.52
CA GLN A 253 -4.57 -12.32 -6.16
C GLN A 253 -3.81 -11.00 -6.12
N LEU A 254 -4.32 -9.99 -6.84
CA LEU A 254 -3.94 -8.59 -6.67
C LEU A 254 -4.90 -7.91 -5.68
N ILE A 255 -4.34 -7.14 -4.76
CA ILE A 255 -5.08 -6.17 -3.93
C ILE A 255 -4.37 -4.82 -4.12
N VAL A 256 -5.07 -3.80 -4.57
CA VAL A 256 -4.60 -2.41 -4.55
C VAL A 256 -5.49 -1.60 -3.62
N THR A 257 -4.92 -0.91 -2.65
CA THR A 257 -5.74 -0.09 -1.73
C THR A 257 -5.01 1.14 -1.23
N SER A 258 -5.76 2.03 -0.58
CA SER A 258 -5.25 3.11 0.25
C SER A 258 -5.84 3.03 1.66
N ASP A 259 -5.37 3.86 2.56
CA ASP A 259 -5.88 4.02 3.93
C ASP A 259 -6.56 5.39 4.15
N HIS A 260 -6.41 6.32 3.21
CA HIS A 260 -7.19 7.56 3.11
C HIS A 260 -7.15 8.14 1.68
N GLY A 261 -8.04 9.09 1.38
CA GLY A 261 -7.98 9.89 0.15
C GLY A 261 -7.07 11.12 0.30
N ASN A 262 -6.52 11.58 -0.82
CA ASN A 262 -5.74 12.83 -0.93
C ASN A 262 -5.63 13.22 -2.42
N LEU A 263 -4.90 12.43 -3.21
CA LEU A 263 -4.51 12.77 -4.59
C LEU A 263 -5.71 13.01 -5.52
N GLU A 264 -6.90 12.47 -5.22
CA GLU A 264 -8.11 12.65 -6.03
C GLU A 264 -8.75 14.04 -5.92
N ASP A 265 -8.23 14.92 -5.06
CA ASP A 265 -8.66 16.32 -4.94
C ASP A 265 -7.47 17.25 -4.61
N LEU A 266 -6.84 17.82 -5.65
CA LEU A 266 -5.76 18.80 -5.51
C LEU A 266 -6.27 20.25 -5.37
N SER A 267 -7.55 20.46 -5.06
CA SER A 267 -8.04 21.79 -4.68
C SER A 267 -7.72 22.13 -3.22
N VAL A 268 -7.34 21.13 -2.42
CA VAL A 268 -6.96 21.24 -1.01
C VAL A 268 -5.63 20.52 -0.76
N ASP A 269 -4.92 20.91 0.31
CA ASP A 269 -3.63 20.33 0.72
C ASP A 269 -3.76 19.34 1.89
N VAL A 270 -4.99 18.90 2.18
CA VAL A 270 -5.33 17.96 3.27
C VAL A 270 -6.02 16.72 2.71
N HIS A 271 -6.08 15.67 3.53
CA HIS A 271 -6.80 14.44 3.16
C HIS A 271 -8.29 14.69 2.94
N THR A 272 -8.94 13.75 2.27
CA THR A 272 -10.39 13.79 2.02
C THR A 272 -11.15 12.78 2.89
N ILE A 273 -12.47 12.90 2.92
CA ILE A 273 -13.38 11.87 3.48
C ILE A 273 -13.84 10.86 2.42
N ASN A 274 -13.26 10.91 1.22
CA ASN A 274 -13.70 10.04 0.14
C ASN A 274 -13.42 8.58 0.49
N PRO A 275 -14.30 7.65 0.06
CA PRO A 275 -13.99 6.24 0.14
C PRO A 275 -12.70 5.96 -0.63
N VAL A 276 -11.89 5.04 -0.09
CA VAL A 276 -10.66 4.61 -0.73
C VAL A 276 -10.95 3.43 -1.67
N PRO A 277 -10.11 3.21 -2.70
CA PRO A 277 -10.25 2.04 -3.53
C PRO A 277 -9.76 0.80 -2.79
N THR A 278 -10.50 -0.31 -2.92
CA THR A 278 -9.94 -1.66 -2.79
C THR A 278 -10.18 -2.37 -4.12
N ILE A 279 -9.13 -2.40 -4.93
CA ILE A 279 -9.15 -2.92 -6.30
C ILE A 279 -8.64 -4.35 -6.28
N LEU A 280 -9.38 -5.25 -6.91
CA LEU A 280 -9.19 -6.70 -6.81
C LEU A 280 -9.10 -7.33 -8.19
N TYR A 281 -8.20 -8.28 -8.33
CA TYR A 281 -8.11 -9.13 -9.51
C TYR A 281 -7.52 -10.50 -9.12
N GLY A 282 -8.16 -11.59 -9.57
CA GLY A 282 -7.67 -12.96 -9.34
C GLY A 282 -8.51 -13.81 -8.40
N LYS A 283 -7.89 -14.88 -7.88
CA LYS A 283 -8.52 -16.11 -7.36
C LYS A 283 -9.59 -15.89 -6.31
N PHE A 284 -9.36 -14.93 -5.42
CA PHE A 284 -10.19 -14.71 -4.23
C PHE A 284 -11.10 -13.49 -4.34
N THR A 285 -11.14 -12.83 -5.51
CA THR A 285 -11.93 -11.62 -5.75
C THR A 285 -13.39 -11.74 -5.29
N PRO A 286 -14.14 -12.82 -5.56
CA PRO A 286 -15.53 -12.95 -5.09
C PRO A 286 -15.68 -12.95 -3.56
N ILE A 287 -14.66 -13.45 -2.83
CA ILE A 287 -14.68 -13.48 -1.36
C ILE A 287 -14.48 -12.07 -0.82
N PHE A 288 -13.50 -11.34 -1.35
CA PHE A 288 -13.24 -9.96 -0.98
C PHE A 288 -14.43 -9.05 -1.30
N GLU A 289 -15.02 -9.15 -2.49
CA GLU A 289 -16.21 -8.38 -2.89
C GLU A 289 -17.38 -8.58 -1.91
N LYS A 290 -17.59 -9.82 -1.47
CA LYS A 290 -18.66 -10.13 -0.52
C LYS A 290 -18.39 -9.57 0.88
N LYS A 291 -17.14 -9.56 1.35
CA LYS A 291 -16.80 -9.32 2.77
C LYS A 291 -16.23 -7.93 3.07
N VAL A 292 -15.52 -7.30 2.15
CA VAL A 292 -14.84 -6.02 2.41
C VAL A 292 -15.80 -4.85 2.28
N ARG A 293 -15.90 -4.04 3.33
CA ARG A 293 -16.66 -2.77 3.38
C ARG A 293 -15.81 -1.62 3.90
N ALA A 294 -14.85 -1.90 4.76
CA ALA A 294 -13.91 -0.96 5.33
C ALA A 294 -12.47 -1.49 5.21
N ILE A 295 -11.49 -0.60 5.31
CA ILE A 295 -10.07 -0.98 5.18
C ILE A 295 -9.64 -2.03 6.20
N VAL A 296 -10.28 -2.04 7.37
CA VAL A 296 -10.00 -2.99 8.46
C VAL A 296 -10.37 -4.43 8.08
N ASP A 297 -11.28 -4.63 7.13
CA ASP A 297 -11.77 -5.96 6.73
C ASP A 297 -10.74 -6.75 5.90
N ILE A 298 -9.78 -6.07 5.25
CA ILE A 298 -8.84 -6.70 4.32
C ILE A 298 -7.98 -7.77 5.02
N PRO A 299 -7.32 -7.50 6.18
CA PRO A 299 -6.63 -8.53 6.95
C PRO A 299 -7.53 -9.70 7.35
N HIS A 300 -8.76 -9.45 7.80
CA HIS A 300 -9.71 -10.50 8.21
C HIS A 300 -10.01 -11.45 7.05
N VAL A 301 -10.26 -10.90 5.85
CA VAL A 301 -10.52 -11.71 4.66
C VAL A 301 -9.28 -12.53 4.25
N ILE A 302 -8.07 -11.97 4.38
CA ILE A 302 -6.83 -12.71 4.13
C ILE A 302 -6.69 -13.89 5.11
N TYR A 303 -6.98 -13.68 6.39
CA TYR A 303 -6.95 -14.75 7.39
C TYR A 303 -7.96 -15.86 7.06
N ASP A 304 -9.20 -15.49 6.72
CA ASP A 304 -10.24 -16.44 6.33
C ASP A 304 -9.82 -17.30 5.13
N ILE A 305 -9.25 -16.69 4.10
CA ILE A 305 -8.79 -17.38 2.87
C ILE A 305 -7.65 -18.36 3.18
N LEU A 306 -6.75 -17.99 4.09
CA LEU A 306 -5.61 -18.80 4.49
C LEU A 306 -5.96 -19.81 5.61
N GLY A 307 -7.22 -19.88 6.05
CA GLY A 307 -7.66 -20.77 7.13
C GLY A 307 -7.04 -20.43 8.49
N ILE A 308 -6.71 -19.16 8.71
CA ILE A 308 -6.11 -18.66 9.94
C ILE A 308 -7.22 -18.27 10.91
N ASP A 309 -7.37 -19.05 11.99
CA ASP A 309 -8.20 -18.66 13.13
C ASP A 309 -7.40 -17.70 14.04
N ILE A 310 -7.95 -16.50 14.25
CA ILE A 310 -7.37 -15.48 15.12
C ILE A 310 -8.45 -14.56 15.68
N GLU A 311 -8.37 -14.32 16.98
CA GLU A 311 -9.22 -13.36 17.67
C GLU A 311 -8.50 -12.00 17.75
N LEU A 312 -9.00 -11.02 17.00
CA LEU A 312 -8.52 -9.64 17.02
C LEU A 312 -9.38 -8.82 18.00
N LYS A 313 -8.76 -8.29 19.06
CA LYS A 313 -9.45 -7.58 20.16
C LYS A 313 -9.04 -6.12 20.22
N ASP A 314 -9.89 -5.23 19.71
CA ASP A 314 -9.69 -3.78 19.87
C ASP A 314 -9.64 -3.39 21.35
N GLU A 315 -10.47 -4.04 22.16
CA GLU A 315 -10.74 -3.72 23.57
C GLU A 315 -9.49 -3.84 24.45
N GLU A 316 -8.52 -4.67 24.07
CA GLU A 316 -7.25 -4.82 24.77
C GLU A 316 -6.42 -3.52 24.79
N PHE A 317 -6.62 -2.65 23.79
CA PHE A 317 -5.81 -1.44 23.63
C PHE A 317 -6.56 -0.16 23.99
N ILE A 318 -7.86 -0.25 24.25
CA ILE A 318 -8.66 0.87 24.73
C ILE A 318 -8.24 1.16 26.17
N LYS A 319 -7.73 2.37 26.42
CA LYS A 319 -7.52 2.81 27.81
C LYS A 319 -8.90 2.91 28.46
N THR A 320 -9.22 2.01 29.39
CA THR A 320 -10.30 2.25 30.34
C THR A 320 -9.86 3.41 31.24
N GLU A 321 -10.59 4.51 31.22
CA GLU A 321 -10.49 5.49 32.31
C GLU A 321 -10.85 4.74 33.59
N THR A 322 -9.85 4.43 34.42
CA THR A 322 -10.10 4.27 35.85
C THR A 322 -10.56 5.62 36.33
N VAL A 323 -11.86 5.70 36.62
CA VAL A 323 -12.59 6.81 37.25
C VAL A 323 -11.80 7.43 38.40
#